data_AF-A0A0P7IVB0-F1
#
_entry.id   AF-A0A0P7IVB0-F1
#
_cell.length_a   1.000
_cell.length_b   1.000
_cell.length_c   1.000
_cell.angle_alpha   90.00
_cell.angle_beta   90.00
_cell.angle_gamma   90.00
#
_symmetry.space_group_name_H-M   'P 1'
#
loop_
_entity.id
_entity.type
_entity.pdbx_description
1 polymer ?
#
loop_
_entity_poly.entity_id
_entity_poly.type
_entity_poly.pdbx_seq_one_letter_code
_entity_poly.pdbx_strand_id
1 'polypeptide(L)'
;MDVALSHAQPRNWRDTDMGERHTRWWTTIPAWSVIGLGALAVHLVLPVDASQTLAALLLTLIAGVYIGFAVNDGRLPRILVEGSVAIGFVAFAGWALLYAPILLPLGYIFHAGWDFLHHTSIFNMKMPKWYVPACVVFDVIVGLGLWAIWLIH
;
A
#
# COMPACT_ATOMS: atom_id res chain seq x y z
N MET A 1 -47.70 12.06 39.59
CA MET A 1 -46.98 10.81 39.86
C MET A 1 -46.49 10.26 38.54
N ASP A 2 -45.18 10.31 38.39
CA ASP A 2 -44.24 9.59 37.51
C ASP A 2 -44.35 9.67 35.98
N VAL A 3 -43.46 10.51 35.46
CA VAL A 3 -42.95 10.58 34.10
C VAL A 3 -42.03 9.37 33.84
N ALA A 4 -42.45 8.45 32.97
CA ALA A 4 -41.59 7.38 32.45
C ALA A 4 -41.02 7.81 31.08
N LEU A 5 -39.95 8.61 31.10
CA LEU A 5 -39.11 8.83 29.92
C LEU A 5 -38.18 7.64 29.77
N SER A 6 -38.36 6.87 28.69
CA SER A 6 -37.45 5.81 28.27
C SER A 6 -36.10 6.41 27.91
N HIS A 7 -35.16 6.38 28.85
CA HIS A 7 -33.75 6.62 28.57
C HIS A 7 -33.19 5.44 27.76
N ALA A 8 -33.34 5.51 26.43
CA ALA A 8 -32.48 4.77 25.53
C ALA A 8 -31.03 5.22 25.78
N GLN A 9 -30.26 4.37 26.45
CA GLN A 9 -28.83 4.56 26.68
C GLN A 9 -28.16 4.74 25.30
N PRO A 10 -27.32 5.76 25.09
CA PRO A 10 -26.57 5.88 23.84
C PRO A 10 -25.65 4.66 23.75
N ARG A 11 -25.89 3.81 22.74
CA ARG A 11 -25.03 2.68 22.41
C ARG A 11 -23.61 3.19 22.24
N ASN A 12 -22.74 2.88 23.22
CA ASN A 12 -21.35 3.23 23.17
C ASN A 12 -20.65 2.41 22.09
N TRP A 13 -20.59 2.94 20.87
CA TRP A 13 -19.90 2.33 19.73
C TRP A 13 -18.40 2.16 19.95
N ARG A 14 -17.82 2.67 21.05
CA ARG A 14 -16.39 2.49 21.35
C ARG A 14 -16.05 1.12 21.93
N ASP A 15 -17.04 0.39 22.46
CA ASP A 15 -16.78 -0.84 23.21
C ASP A 15 -17.18 -2.13 22.46
N THR A 16 -17.69 -2.05 21.23
CA THR A 16 -18.23 -3.22 20.52
C THR A 16 -17.41 -3.80 19.38
N ASP A 17 -16.17 -3.34 19.12
CA ASP A 17 -15.36 -4.03 18.08
C ASP A 17 -13.83 -3.85 18.13
N MET A 18 -13.27 -3.44 19.27
CA MET A 18 -11.81 -3.29 19.41
C MET A 18 -11.18 -4.28 20.41
N GLY A 19 -11.92 -5.35 20.72
CA GLY A 19 -11.53 -6.40 21.66
C GLY A 19 -10.99 -7.70 21.04
N GLU A 20 -11.10 -7.91 19.72
CA GLU A 20 -10.79 -9.23 19.10
C GLU A 20 -9.86 -9.16 17.88
N ARG A 21 -8.56 -8.92 18.12
CA ARG A 21 -7.46 -9.80 17.67
C ARG A 21 -6.11 -9.20 18.05
N HIS A 22 -5.62 -9.61 19.22
CA HIS A 22 -4.20 -9.65 19.50
C HIS A 22 -3.48 -10.41 18.36
N THR A 23 -2.62 -9.69 17.64
CA THR A 23 -1.32 -10.16 17.12
C THR A 23 -1.29 -11.46 16.32
N ARG A 24 -1.32 -11.37 14.98
CA ARG A 24 -0.62 -12.30 14.06
C ARG A 24 -0.28 -11.60 12.73
N TRP A 25 0.43 -10.47 12.79
CA TRP A 25 0.97 -9.82 11.58
C TRP A 25 1.87 -10.78 10.75
N TRP A 26 2.48 -11.78 11.41
CA TRP A 26 3.20 -12.85 10.73
C TRP A 26 2.32 -13.79 9.89
N THR A 27 1.01 -13.95 10.19
CA THR A 27 0.15 -14.83 9.38
C THR A 27 -0.38 -14.17 8.13
N THR A 28 -0.24 -12.85 7.98
CA THR A 28 -0.61 -12.16 6.74
C THR A 28 0.50 -12.28 5.70
N ILE A 29 1.77 -12.44 6.12
CA ILE A 29 2.91 -12.56 5.18
C ILE A 29 2.69 -13.67 4.14
N PRO A 30 2.33 -14.94 4.50
CA PRO A 30 2.12 -15.98 3.51
C PRO A 30 1.01 -15.65 2.50
N ALA A 31 -0.10 -15.05 2.97
CA ALA A 31 -1.20 -14.68 2.10
C ALA A 31 -0.80 -13.60 1.08
N TRP A 32 -0.09 -12.56 1.54
CA TRP A 32 0.38 -11.47 0.67
C TRP A 32 1.51 -11.92 -0.25
N SER A 33 2.34 -12.89 0.16
CA SER A 33 3.30 -13.53 -0.73
C SER A 33 2.62 -14.28 -1.86
N VAL A 34 1.56 -15.04 -1.57
CA VAL A 34 0.77 -15.74 -2.61
C VAL A 34 0.13 -14.74 -3.58
N ILE A 35 -0.41 -13.63 -3.07
CA ILE A 35 -0.99 -12.57 -3.91
C ILE A 35 0.09 -11.91 -4.79
N GLY A 36 1.26 -11.58 -4.23
CA GLY A 36 2.38 -10.99 -4.98
C GLY A 36 2.90 -11.92 -6.08
N LEU A 37 3.06 -13.21 -5.79
CA LEU A 37 3.43 -14.22 -6.79
C LEU A 37 2.35 -14.40 -7.86
N GLY A 38 1.07 -14.37 -7.47
CA GLY A 38 -0.05 -14.39 -8.40
C GLY A 38 -0.06 -13.19 -9.34
N ALA A 39 0.26 -11.99 -8.82
CA ALA A 39 0.39 -10.78 -9.64
C ALA A 39 1.52 -10.93 -10.67
N LEU A 40 2.67 -11.50 -10.29
CA LEU A 40 3.79 -11.77 -11.21
C LEU A 40 3.42 -12.75 -12.34
N ALA A 41 2.53 -13.71 -12.09
CA ALA A 41 2.10 -14.65 -13.12
C ALA A 41 1.45 -13.94 -14.32
N VAL A 42 0.80 -12.80 -14.11
CA VAL A 42 0.25 -11.96 -15.19
C VAL A 42 1.36 -11.41 -16.08
N HIS A 43 2.51 -11.03 -15.50
CA HIS A 43 3.63 -10.48 -16.25
C HIS A 43 4.36 -11.52 -17.11
N LEU A 44 4.26 -12.81 -16.78
CA LEU A 44 4.85 -13.89 -17.56
C LEU A 44 4.13 -14.15 -18.90
N VAL A 45 2.85 -13.76 -19.00
CA VAL A 45 2.04 -14.01 -20.20
C VAL A 45 1.85 -12.75 -21.06
N LEU A 46 2.27 -11.59 -20.56
CA LEU A 46 2.17 -10.32 -21.26
C LEU A 46 3.40 -10.08 -22.16
N PRO A 47 3.23 -9.43 -23.32
CA PRO A 47 4.34 -8.82 -24.04
C PRO A 47 5.10 -7.86 -23.11
N VAL A 48 6.42 -7.77 -23.27
CA VAL A 48 7.31 -6.99 -22.39
C VAL A 48 6.83 -5.54 -22.22
N ASP A 49 6.46 -4.85 -23.30
CA ASP A 49 6.00 -3.46 -23.25
C ASP A 49 4.68 -3.30 -22.46
N ALA A 50 3.76 -4.26 -22.60
CA ALA A 50 2.50 -4.28 -21.87
C ALA A 50 2.74 -4.58 -20.38
N SER A 51 3.65 -5.50 -20.08
CA SER A 51 4.10 -5.80 -18.72
C SER A 51 4.71 -4.55 -18.05
N GLN A 52 5.58 -3.83 -18.75
CA GLN A 52 6.19 -2.59 -18.24
C GLN A 52 5.15 -1.48 -18.02
N THR A 53 4.22 -1.32 -18.96
CA THR A 53 3.11 -0.36 -18.82
C THR A 53 2.25 -0.70 -17.61
N LEU A 54 1.88 -1.97 -17.44
CA LEU A 54 1.10 -2.43 -16.28
C LEU A 54 1.86 -2.18 -14.98
N ALA A 55 3.16 -2.47 -14.93
CA ALA A 55 3.99 -2.22 -13.75
C ALA A 55 4.06 -0.72 -13.41
N ALA A 56 4.22 0.15 -14.40
CA ALA A 56 4.19 1.60 -14.18
C ALA A 56 2.83 2.08 -13.63
N LEU A 57 1.73 1.60 -14.20
CA LEU A 57 0.38 1.94 -13.73
C LEU A 57 0.13 1.46 -12.30
N LEU A 58 0.52 0.23 -11.98
CA LEU A 58 0.37 -0.31 -10.64
C LEU A 58 1.24 0.44 -9.63
N LEU A 59 2.49 0.77 -9.96
CA LEU A 59 3.36 1.57 -9.10
C LEU A 59 2.75 2.94 -8.78
N THR A 60 2.18 3.63 -9.77
CA THR A 60 1.51 4.92 -9.52
C THR A 60 0.24 4.78 -8.69
N LEU A 61 -0.53 3.71 -8.90
CA LEU A 61 -1.75 3.43 -8.14
C LEU A 61 -1.43 3.17 -6.66
N ILE A 62 -0.47 2.30 -6.36
CA ILE A 62 -0.12 1.97 -4.96
C ILE A 62 0.48 3.18 -4.22
N ALA A 63 1.31 3.98 -4.90
CA ALA A 63 1.89 5.20 -4.33
C ALA A 63 0.82 6.24 -3.94
N GLY A 64 -0.32 6.25 -4.63
CA GLY A 64 -1.43 7.15 -4.33
C GLY A 64 -2.24 6.77 -3.08
N VAL A 65 -2.15 5.54 -2.58
CA VAL A 65 -3.05 5.06 -1.51
C VAL A 65 -2.88 5.85 -0.22
N TYR A 66 -1.67 6.29 0.11
CA TYR A 66 -1.42 7.07 1.33
C TYR A 66 -2.04 8.47 1.32
N ILE A 67 -2.35 9.03 0.15
CA ILE A 67 -3.14 10.25 0.07
C ILE A 67 -4.51 10.00 0.70
N GLY A 68 -5.14 8.85 0.45
CA GLY A 68 -6.42 8.47 1.05
C GLY A 68 -6.33 8.38 2.58
N PHE A 69 -5.28 7.75 3.11
CA PHE A 69 -5.05 7.70 4.56
C PHE A 69 -4.80 9.08 5.15
N ALA A 70 -4.02 9.93 4.48
CA ALA A 70 -3.74 11.29 4.92
C ALA A 70 -4.99 12.18 4.91
N VAL A 71 -5.86 12.04 3.89
CA VAL A 71 -7.16 12.74 3.82
C VAL A 71 -8.08 12.29 4.95
N ASN A 72 -8.16 10.98 5.22
CA ASN A 72 -8.95 10.43 6.33
C ASN A 72 -8.41 10.85 7.70
N ASP A 73 -7.10 11.06 7.82
CA ASP A 73 -6.43 11.55 9.02
C ASP A 73 -6.64 13.07 9.23
N GLY A 74 -6.94 13.82 8.16
CA GLY A 74 -7.39 15.22 8.20
C GLY A 74 -6.29 16.27 8.43
N ARG A 75 -5.03 15.86 8.62
CA ARG A 75 -3.91 16.78 8.85
C ARG A 75 -3.27 17.22 7.53
N LEU A 76 -3.44 18.50 7.17
CA LEU A 76 -2.89 19.08 5.94
C LEU A 76 -1.39 18.78 5.72
N PRO A 77 -0.49 18.88 6.72
CA PRO A 77 0.91 18.53 6.51
C PRO A 77 1.13 17.09 6.03
N ARG A 78 0.29 16.14 6.45
CA ARG A 78 0.37 14.75 5.99
C ARG A 78 -0.11 14.60 4.56
N ILE A 79 -1.21 15.28 4.20
CA ILE A 79 -1.72 15.29 2.83
C ILE A 79 -0.66 15.83 1.86
N LEU A 80 0.04 16.90 2.25
CA LEU A 80 1.11 17.48 1.44
C LEU A 80 2.29 16.52 1.27
N VAL A 81 2.72 15.83 2.35
CA VAL A 81 3.80 14.84 2.25
C VAL A 81 3.42 13.68 1.35
N GLU A 82 2.29 13.01 1.62
CA GLU A 82 1.88 11.85 0.82
C GLU A 82 1.57 12.24 -0.63
N GLY A 83 0.98 13.43 -0.84
CA GLY A 83 0.77 13.97 -2.19
C GLY A 83 2.07 14.23 -2.93
N SER A 84 3.09 14.78 -2.27
CA SER A 84 4.41 15.05 -2.87
C SER A 84 5.13 13.75 -3.22
N VAL A 85 5.05 12.75 -2.34
CA VAL A 85 5.64 11.42 -2.58
C VAL A 85 4.95 10.71 -3.73
N ALA A 86 3.61 10.73 -3.77
CA ALA A 86 2.85 10.15 -4.88
C ALA A 86 3.20 10.82 -6.23
N ILE A 87 3.33 12.15 -6.27
CA ILE A 87 3.78 12.87 -7.46
C ILE A 87 5.20 12.42 -7.87
N GLY A 88 6.10 12.24 -6.89
CA GLY A 88 7.44 11.71 -7.13
C GLY A 88 7.42 10.33 -7.78
N PHE A 89 6.59 9.41 -7.29
CA PHE A 89 6.42 8.09 -7.90
C PHE A 89 5.79 8.14 -9.28
N VAL A 90 4.81 9.02 -9.53
CA VAL A 90 4.23 9.23 -10.86
C VAL A 90 5.30 9.73 -11.83
N ALA A 91 6.09 10.72 -11.44
CA ALA A 91 7.17 11.24 -12.25
C ALA A 91 8.24 10.18 -12.53
N PHE A 92 8.64 9.41 -11.51
CA PHE A 92 9.60 8.31 -11.64
C PHE A 92 9.07 7.22 -12.58
N ALA A 93 7.84 6.74 -12.36
CA ALA A 93 7.24 5.68 -13.17
C ALA A 93 7.07 6.10 -14.63
N GLY A 94 6.60 7.34 -14.87
CA GLY A 94 6.47 7.89 -16.21
C GLY A 94 7.82 8.02 -16.92
N TRP A 95 8.83 8.56 -16.24
CA TRP A 95 10.18 8.67 -16.80
C TRP A 95 10.81 7.30 -17.05
N ALA A 96 10.74 6.38 -16.10
CA ALA A 96 11.27 5.03 -16.25
C ALA A 96 10.58 4.30 -17.42
N LEU A 97 9.25 4.36 -17.53
CA LEU A 97 8.52 3.73 -18.65
C LEU A 97 8.96 4.28 -20.02
N LEU A 98 9.27 5.57 -20.13
CA LEU A 98 9.63 6.19 -21.40
C LEU A 98 11.10 5.97 -21.79
N TYR A 99 12.01 5.88 -20.81
CA TYR A 99 13.45 5.95 -21.09
C TYR A 99 14.26 4.77 -20.57
N ALA A 100 13.83 4.14 -19.47
CA ALA A 100 14.56 3.06 -18.83
C ALA A 100 13.62 2.12 -18.06
N PRO A 101 12.77 1.32 -18.75
CA PRO A 101 11.72 0.55 -18.09
C PRO A 101 12.25 -0.44 -17.05
N ILE A 102 13.48 -0.94 -17.23
CA ILE A 102 14.18 -1.81 -16.29
C ILE A 102 14.36 -1.21 -14.88
N LEU A 103 14.15 0.10 -14.72
CA LEU A 103 14.18 0.78 -13.42
C LEU A 103 12.83 0.77 -12.69
N LEU A 104 11.71 0.41 -13.34
CA LEU A 104 10.40 0.33 -12.67
C LEU A 104 10.40 -0.59 -11.43
N PRO A 105 11.04 -1.79 -11.45
CA PRO A 105 11.24 -2.63 -10.27
C PRO A 105 11.86 -1.90 -9.09
N LEU A 106 12.85 -1.02 -9.34
CA LEU A 106 13.47 -0.22 -8.29
C LEU A 106 12.45 0.73 -7.63
N GLY A 107 11.50 1.23 -8.41
CA GLY A 107 10.38 2.02 -7.91
C GLY A 107 9.53 1.27 -6.88
N TYR A 108 9.24 -0.01 -7.12
CA TYR A 108 8.55 -0.85 -6.13
C TYR A 108 9.38 -1.01 -4.85
N ILE A 109 10.70 -1.21 -4.97
CA ILE A 109 11.58 -1.31 -3.80
C ILE A 109 11.62 0.01 -3.01
N PHE A 110 11.65 1.16 -3.70
CA PHE A 110 11.55 2.45 -3.03
C PHE A 110 10.19 2.65 -2.37
N HIS A 111 9.10 2.19 -2.97
CA HIS A 111 7.77 2.23 -2.36
C HIS A 111 7.69 1.35 -1.12
N ALA A 112 8.21 0.12 -1.16
CA ALA A 112 8.34 -0.73 0.02
C ALA A 112 9.15 -0.05 1.14
N GLY A 113 10.19 0.70 0.77
CA GLY A 113 10.93 1.58 1.68
C GLY A 113 10.02 2.63 2.32
N TRP A 114 9.24 3.35 1.52
CA TRP A 114 8.27 4.35 2.00
C TRP A 114 7.23 3.73 2.94
N ASP A 115 6.69 2.56 2.61
CA ASP A 115 5.78 1.81 3.47
C ASP A 115 6.42 1.49 4.82
N PHE A 116 7.68 1.04 4.80
CA PHE A 116 8.40 0.73 6.02
C PHE A 116 8.61 1.97 6.91
N LEU A 117 8.78 3.17 6.34
CA LEU A 117 8.84 4.41 7.12
C LEU A 117 7.54 4.69 7.88
N HIS A 118 6.38 4.27 7.37
CA HIS A 118 5.09 4.33 8.10
C HIS A 118 5.03 3.41 9.31
N HIS A 119 5.95 2.45 9.43
CA HIS A 119 6.11 1.65 10.64
C HIS A 119 6.77 2.43 11.79
N THR A 120 7.42 3.55 11.50
CA THR A 120 8.10 4.38 12.51
C THR A 120 7.13 5.33 13.19
N SER A 121 7.43 5.73 14.43
CA SER A 121 6.62 6.69 15.20
C SER A 121 6.51 8.08 14.56
N ILE A 122 7.32 8.36 13.54
CA ILE A 122 7.39 9.64 12.81
C ILE A 122 6.15 9.81 11.92
N PHE A 123 5.55 8.73 11.45
CA PHE A 123 4.42 8.72 10.52
C PHE A 123 3.20 8.03 11.14
N ASN A 124 2.71 8.59 12.26
CA ASN A 124 1.57 8.05 12.98
C ASN A 124 0.24 8.44 12.29
N MET A 125 -0.15 7.68 11.27
CA MET A 125 -1.45 7.79 10.60
C MET A 125 -2.39 6.66 11.02
N LYS A 126 -3.70 6.93 11.00
CA LYS A 126 -4.72 5.91 11.28
C LYS A 126 -4.84 4.96 10.10
N MET A 127 -4.18 3.81 10.19
CA MET A 127 -4.28 2.72 9.21
C MET A 127 -4.31 1.35 9.90
N PRO A 128 -4.87 0.31 9.26
CA PRO A 128 -4.84 -1.04 9.81
C PRO A 128 -3.39 -1.53 9.98
N LYS A 129 -3.07 -2.14 11.13
CA LYS A 129 -1.71 -2.59 11.45
C LYS A 129 -1.15 -3.66 10.49
N TRP A 130 -2.03 -4.36 9.77
CA TRP A 130 -1.64 -5.37 8.77
C TRP A 130 -1.28 -4.76 7.42
N TYR A 131 -1.68 -3.51 7.15
CA TYR A 131 -1.57 -2.87 5.85
C TYR A 131 -0.11 -2.66 5.43
N VAL A 132 0.67 -1.98 6.27
CA VAL A 132 2.10 -1.72 6.01
C VAL A 132 2.91 -2.99 5.73
N PRO A 133 2.91 -4.03 6.58
CA PRO A 133 3.70 -5.23 6.31
C PRO A 133 3.21 -5.99 5.08
N ALA A 134 1.93 -5.90 4.74
CA ALA A 134 1.39 -6.49 3.51
C ALA A 134 1.98 -5.82 2.26
N CYS A 135 1.97 -4.49 2.20
CA CYS A 135 2.47 -3.71 1.07
C CYS A 135 3.98 -3.91 0.89
N VAL A 136 4.76 -3.86 1.97
CA VAL A 136 6.21 -4.14 1.92
C VAL A 136 6.50 -5.51 1.29
N VAL A 137 5.81 -6.57 1.73
CA VAL A 137 6.02 -7.93 1.20
C VAL A 137 5.62 -8.01 -0.27
N PHE A 138 4.47 -7.44 -0.62
CA PHE A 138 3.97 -7.43 -1.99
C PHE A 138 4.94 -6.71 -2.92
N ASP A 139 5.36 -5.50 -2.57
CA ASP A 139 6.22 -4.65 -3.39
C ASP A 139 7.61 -5.23 -3.57
N VAL A 140 8.19 -5.83 -2.54
CA VAL A 140 9.49 -6.51 -2.65
C VAL A 140 9.39 -7.72 -3.58
N ILE A 141 8.34 -8.54 -3.43
CA ILE A 141 8.14 -9.72 -4.29
C ILE A 141 7.94 -9.28 -5.74
N VAL A 142 7.04 -8.32 -5.99
CA VAL A 142 6.74 -7.83 -7.33
C VAL A 142 7.96 -7.15 -7.93
N GLY A 143 8.64 -6.26 -7.20
CA GLY A 143 9.84 -5.57 -7.66
C GLY A 143 10.94 -6.56 -8.07
N LEU A 144 11.35 -7.45 -7.18
CA LEU A 144 12.40 -8.44 -7.48
C LEU A 144 11.98 -9.40 -8.59
N GLY A 145 10.71 -9.82 -8.60
CA GLY A 145 10.17 -10.70 -9.64
C GLY A 145 10.16 -10.06 -11.03
N LEU A 146 9.75 -8.80 -11.13
CA LEU A 146 9.78 -8.06 -12.40
C LEU A 146 11.20 -7.91 -12.93
N TRP A 147 12.18 -7.61 -12.06
CA TRP A 147 13.59 -7.62 -12.47
C TRP A 147 14.01 -8.97 -13.02
N ALA A 148 13.70 -10.06 -12.31
CA ALA A 148 14.05 -11.40 -12.77
C ALA A 148 13.40 -11.73 -14.12
N ILE A 149 12.12 -11.38 -14.33
CA ILE A 149 11.39 -11.63 -15.58
C ILE A 149 12.01 -10.83 -16.74
N TRP A 150 12.35 -9.55 -16.54
CA TRP A 150 12.83 -8.71 -17.63
C TRP A 150 14.32 -8.84 -17.93
N LEU A 151 15.11 -9.43 -17.02
CA LEU A 151 16.53 -9.74 -17.30
C LEU A 151 16.71 -11.01 -18.14
N ILE A 152 15.70 -11.87 -18.21
CA ILE A 152 15.73 -13.12 -18.99
C ILE A 152 15.05 -13.00 -20.36
N HIS A 153 14.45 -11.85 -20.67
CA HIS A 153 13.83 -11.52 -21.95
C HIS A 153 14.68 -10.47 -22.67
#